data_AF-A0A158JGU1-F1
#
_entry.id   AF-A0A158JGU1-F1
#
_cell.length_a   1.000
_cell.length_b   1.000
_cell.length_c   1.000
_cell.angle_alpha   90.00
_cell.angle_beta   90.00
_cell.angle_gamma   90.00
#
_symmetry.space_group_name_H-M   'P 1'
#
loop_
_entity.id
_entity.type
_entity.pdbx_description
1 polymer ?
#
loop_
_entity_poly.entity_id
_entity_poly.type
_entity_poly.pdbx_seq_one_letter_code
_entity_poly.pdbx_strand_id
1 'polypeptide(L)' 'MGTRLDPLIHDHDTQEEADAYDAWFRKKVQEGLDDIERGDTVPHSVVMAELDEIIQEAESKHKR' A
#
# COMPACT_ATOMS: atom_id res chain seq x y z
N MET A 1 21.96 -4.53 12.41
CA MET A 1 21.18 -5.07 13.55
C MET A 1 20.92 -3.91 14.48
N GLY A 2 20.03 -3.02 14.05
CA GLY A 2 19.59 -1.88 14.86
C GLY A 2 18.88 -2.31 16.15
N THR A 3 18.49 -1.32 16.94
CA THR A 3 17.80 -1.51 18.21
C THR A 3 16.52 -2.31 18.00
N ARG A 4 16.38 -3.45 18.69
CA ARG A 4 15.13 -4.22 18.71
C ARG A 4 14.05 -3.43 19.43
N LEU A 5 12.87 -3.34 18.81
CA LEU A 5 11.72 -2.64 19.36
C LEU A 5 10.80 -3.59 20.12
N ASP A 6 9.99 -3.05 21.01
CA ASP A 6 8.96 -3.81 21.73
C ASP A 6 7.76 -4.06 20.81
N PRO A 7 7.40 -5.32 20.53
CA PRO A 7 6.29 -5.65 19.64
C PRO A 7 4.90 -5.26 20.19
N LEU A 8 4.78 -4.93 21.48
CA LEU A 8 3.52 -4.40 22.04
C LEU A 8 3.31 -2.91 21.73
N ILE A 9 4.37 -2.20 21.34
CA ILE A 9 4.37 -0.75 21.11
C ILE A 9 4.61 -0.44 19.63
N HIS A 10 5.40 -1.27 18.94
CA HIS A 10 5.85 -1.05 17.58
C HIS A 10 5.50 -2.22 16.66
N ASP A 11 5.04 -1.91 15.45
CA ASP A 11 4.70 -2.90 14.42
C ASP A 11 5.94 -3.48 13.70
N HIS A 12 7.13 -2.90 13.92
CA HIS A 12 8.40 -3.34 13.33
C HIS A 12 9.33 -3.95 14.37
N ASP A 13 10.14 -4.92 13.96
CA ASP A 13 11.05 -5.64 14.86
C ASP A 13 12.26 -4.80 15.28
N THR A 14 12.68 -3.84 14.45
CA THR A 14 13.86 -3.00 14.71
C THR A 14 13.64 -1.55 14.30
N GLN A 15 14.36 -0.64 14.95
CA GLN A 15 14.34 0.78 14.60
C GLN A 15 14.82 1.02 13.16
N GLU A 16 15.83 0.26 12.72
CA GLU A 16 16.37 0.34 11.36
C GLU A 16 15.32 -0.01 10.30
N GLU A 17 14.49 -1.02 10.55
CA GLU A 17 13.37 -1.39 9.68
C GLU A 17 12.27 -0.33 9.69
N ALA A 18 11.89 0.18 10.86
CA ALA A 18 10.88 1.23 10.99
C ALA A 18 11.29 2.50 10.23
N ASP A 19 12.55 2.92 10.35
CA ASP A 19 13.08 4.10 9.67
C ASP A 19 13.12 3.90 8.14
N ALA A 20 13.50 2.69 7.70
CA ALA A 20 13.48 2.33 6.28
C ALA A 20 12.05 2.33 5.71
N TYR A 21 11.08 1.81 6.47
CA TYR A 21 9.67 1.83 6.09
C TYR A 21 9.13 3.26 6.02
N ASP A 22 9.38 4.10 7.02
CA ASP A 22 8.93 5.51 7.02
C ASP A 22 9.49 6.28 5.82
N ALA A 23 10.79 6.12 5.51
CA ALA A 23 11.42 6.76 4.37
C ALA A 23 10.78 6.33 3.04
N TRP A 24 10.54 5.02 2.86
CA TRP A 24 9.85 4.49 1.68
C TRP A 24 8.39 4.97 1.61
N PHE A 25 7.66 4.95 2.73
CA PHE A 25 6.26 5.30 2.80
C PHE A 25 6.05 6.77 2.44
N ARG A 26 6.88 7.68 2.99
CA ARG A 26 6.85 9.10 2.61
C ARG A 26 7.09 9.31 1.13
N LYS A 27 8.04 8.56 0.53
CA LYS A 27 8.26 8.61 -0.92
C LYS A 27 7.03 8.15 -1.69
N LYS A 28 6.38 7.07 -1.26
CA LYS A 28 5.14 6.58 -1.87
C LYS A 28 3.97 7.56 -1.75
N VAL A 29 3.85 8.25 -0.62
CA VAL A 29 2.86 9.31 -0.45
C VAL A 29 3.16 10.48 -1.38
N GLN A 30 4.41 10.89 -1.51
CA GLN A 30 4.78 11.97 -2.43
C GLN A 30 4.46 11.61 -3.89
N GLU A 31 4.76 10.38 -4.32
CA GLU A 31 4.37 9.89 -5.66
C GLU A 31 2.85 10.07 -5.89
N GLY A 32 2.02 9.68 -4.93
CA GLY A 32 0.56 9.88 -5.03
C GLY A 32 0.12 11.34 -5.02
N LEU A 33 0.78 12.21 -4.25
CA LEU A 33 0.51 13.65 -4.26
C LEU A 33 0.87 14.28 -5.61
N ASP A 34 2.02 13.88 -6.19
CA ASP A 34 2.46 14.33 -7.50
C ASP A 34 1.48 13.86 -8.60
N ASP A 35 0.93 12.65 -8.50
CA ASP A 35 -0.09 12.14 -9.42
C ASP A 35 -1.38 12.96 -9.35
N ILE A 36 -1.83 13.31 -8.13
CA ILE A 36 -2.98 14.19 -7.93
C ILE A 36 -2.73 15.57 -8.54
N GLU A 37 -1.55 16.16 -8.32
CA GLU A 37 -1.19 17.47 -8.87
C GLU A 37 -1.19 17.48 -10.41
N ARG A 38 -0.77 16.37 -11.04
CA ARG A 38 -0.84 16.21 -12.50
C ARG A 38 -2.25 15.92 -13.02
N GLY A 39 -3.20 15.64 -12.13
CA GLY A 39 -4.56 15.24 -12.49
C GLY A 39 -4.69 13.79 -12.94
N ASP A 40 -3.66 12.97 -12.69
CA ASP A 40 -3.61 11.53 -13.01
C ASP A 40 -4.43 10.73 -11.97
N THR A 41 -5.71 11.08 -11.82
CA THR A 41 -6.62 10.49 -10.83
C THR A 41 -7.72 9.67 -11.49
N VAL A 42 -8.12 8.58 -10.85
CA VAL A 42 -9.17 7.70 -11.34
C VAL A 42 -10.46 7.93 -10.53
N PRO A 43 -11.63 8.10 -11.17
CA PRO A 43 -12.89 8.20 -10.46
C PRO A 43 -13.17 6.94 -9.63
N HIS A 44 -13.76 7.12 -8.44
CA HIS A 44 -14.07 6.01 -7.54
C HIS A 44 -14.87 4.88 -8.21
N SER A 45 -15.85 5.21 -9.06
CA SER A 45 -16.67 4.22 -9.76
C SER A 45 -15.87 3.33 -10.70
N VAL A 46 -14.80 3.85 -11.31
CA VAL A 46 -13.92 3.08 -12.20
C VAL A 46 -13.08 2.11 -11.37
N VAL A 47 -12.52 2.56 -10.25
CA VAL A 47 -11.77 1.69 -9.31
C VAL A 47 -12.65 0.54 -8.81
N MET A 48 -13.89 0.81 -8.43
CA MET A 48 -14.80 -0.24 -7.97
C MET A 48 -15.13 -1.26 -9.06
N ALA A 49 -15.33 -0.81 -10.31
CA ALA A 49 -15.58 -1.71 -11.42
C ALA A 49 -14.37 -2.63 -11.70
N GLU A 50 -13.15 -2.08 -11.70
CA GLU A 50 -11.92 -2.87 -11.88
C GLU A 50 -11.73 -3.88 -10.74
N LEU A 51 -12.03 -3.50 -9.50
CA LEU A 51 -11.95 -4.40 -8.35
C LEU A 51 -12.95 -5.56 -8.46
N ASP A 52 -14.19 -5.29 -8.86
CA ASP A 52 -15.21 -6.33 -9.05
C ASP A 52 -14.77 -7.36 -10.11
N GLU A 53 -14.18 -6.91 -11.21
CA GLU A 53 -13.64 -7.79 -12.26
C GLU A 53 -12.50 -8.69 -11.73
N ILE A 54 -11.56 -8.12 -10.97
CA ILE A 54 -10.45 -8.88 -10.36
C ILE A 54 -10.99 -9.96 -9.41
N ILE A 55 -11.99 -9.63 -8.59
CA ILE A 55 -12.61 -10.57 -7.65
C ILE A 55 -13.30 -11.71 -8.42
N GLN A 56 -14.10 -11.39 -9.43
CA GLN A 56 -14.79 -12.40 -10.25
C GLN A 56 -13.82 -13.34 -10.96
N GLU A 57 -12.70 -12.82 -11.46
CA GLU A 57 -11.67 -13.62 -12.08
C GLU A 57 -11.03 -14.59 -11.06
N ALA A 58 -10.71 -14.08 -9.87
CA ALA A 58 -10.12 -14.89 -8.79
C ALA A 58 -11.08 -16.01 -8.33
N GLU A 59 -12.37 -15.69 -8.14
CA GLU A 59 -13.38 -16.67 -7.77
C GLU A 59 -13.59 -17.74 -8.84
N SER A 60 -13.61 -17.33 -10.11
CA SER A 60 -13.77 -18.25 -11.24
C SER A 60 -12.60 -19.22 -11.35
N LYS A 61 -11.38 -18.78 -11.03
CA LYS A 61 -10.20 -19.66 -10.94
C LYS A 61 -10.30 -20.64 -9.77
N HIS A 62 -10.85 -20.21 -8.64
CA HIS A 62 -10.97 -21.05 -7.44
C HIS A 62 -12.08 -22.09 -7.53
N LYS A 63 -13.10 -21.88 -8.37
CA LYS A 63 -14.20 -22.82 -8.65
C LYS A 63 -13.85 -23.89 -9.70
N ARG A 64 -12.68 -23.82 -10.34
CA ARG A 64 -12.23 -24.77 -11.39
C ARG A 64 -11.39 -25.90 -10.84
#